data_AF-A0A835ZC08-F1
#
_entry.id   AF-A0A835ZC08-F1
#
_cell.length_a   1.000
_cell.length_b   1.000
_cell.length_c   1.000
_cell.angle_alpha   90.00
_cell.angle_beta   90.00
_cell.angle_gamma   90.00
#
_symmetry.space_group_name_H-M   'P 1'
#
loop_
_entity.id
_entity.type
_entity.pdbx_description
1 polymer ?
#
loop_
_entity_poly.entity_id
_entity_poly.type
_entity_poly.pdbx_seq_one_letter_code
_entity_poly.pdbx_strand_id
1 'polypeptide(L)'
;MSCKISSALTYSGSQLDVGLNYFGLVVCTTAVAVVLRPASKHCRRYRNYAQSSWIPLTAGLFVLQIGADCGADAEGISAVWAAQAGFLAVGWRLMPAMYRPRPARLATAAALSTALGLTVYYAMVEDAITSVAHAVAFGVGCALSRLHRRFFQIHDAGGDDHQ
;
A
#
# COMPACT_ATOMS: atom_id res chain seq x y z
N MET A 1 6.99 8.98 27.33
CA MET A 1 6.38 7.84 26.62
C MET A 1 7.48 6.86 26.26
N SER A 2 7.41 5.62 26.75
CA SER A 2 8.37 4.57 26.40
C SER A 2 7.79 3.78 25.24
N CYS A 3 8.14 4.14 24.01
CA CYS A 3 7.67 3.43 22.83
C CYS A 3 8.24 2.01 22.82
N LYS A 4 7.38 0.99 22.91
CA LYS A 4 7.80 -0.40 22.78
C LYS A 4 7.70 -0.77 21.31
N ILE A 5 8.80 -0.74 20.56
CA ILE A 5 8.81 -1.15 19.13
C ILE A 5 8.18 -2.54 18.93
N SER A 6 8.20 -3.40 19.95
CA SER A 6 7.48 -4.66 19.94
C SER A 6 5.97 -4.48 19.74
N SER A 7 5.27 -3.51 20.33
CA SER A 7 3.82 -3.29 20.13
C SER A 7 3.48 -2.85 18.69
N ALA A 8 4.37 -2.10 18.03
CA ALA A 8 4.20 -1.76 16.61
C ALA A 8 4.19 -3.01 15.69
N LEU A 9 4.83 -4.11 16.12
CA LEU A 9 4.93 -5.37 15.37
C LEU A 9 4.08 -6.51 15.98
N THR A 10 3.64 -6.37 17.23
CA THR A 10 2.89 -7.39 17.97
C THR A 10 1.57 -6.80 18.44
N TYR A 11 0.49 -7.38 17.93
CA TYR A 11 -0.88 -6.99 18.21
C TYR A 11 -1.28 -7.48 19.61
N SER A 12 -1.97 -6.67 20.42
CA SER A 12 -2.60 -7.10 21.67
C SER A 12 -4.01 -7.69 21.51
N GLY A 13 -4.41 -8.04 20.29
CA GLY A 13 -5.77 -8.50 19.93
C GLY A 13 -5.92 -10.01 19.77
N SER A 14 -7.06 -10.43 19.21
CA SER A 14 -7.35 -11.86 19.03
C SER A 14 -6.39 -12.50 18.00
N GLN A 15 -6.14 -13.80 18.11
CA GLN A 15 -5.33 -14.54 17.12
C GLN A 15 -5.90 -14.41 15.70
N LEU A 16 -7.22 -14.24 15.58
CA LEU A 16 -7.89 -13.98 14.32
C LEU A 16 -7.48 -12.62 13.74
N ASP A 17 -7.47 -11.56 14.55
CA ASP A 17 -7.09 -10.20 14.11
C ASP A 17 -5.64 -10.14 13.67
N VAL A 18 -4.76 -10.83 14.41
CA VAL A 18 -3.36 -11.00 14.01
C VAL A 18 -3.29 -11.68 12.65
N GLY A 19 -3.96 -12.83 12.49
CA GLY A 19 -3.96 -13.60 11.25
C GLY A 19 -4.48 -12.79 10.05
N LEU A 20 -5.58 -12.07 10.23
CA LEU A 20 -6.19 -11.24 9.20
C LEU A 20 -5.31 -10.06 8.79
N ASN A 21 -4.67 -9.38 9.74
CA ASN A 21 -3.74 -8.29 9.46
C ASN A 21 -2.51 -8.74 8.67
N TYR A 22 -1.88 -9.84 9.08
CA TYR A 22 -0.73 -10.38 8.39
C TYR A 22 -1.09 -10.94 7.02
N PHE A 23 -2.27 -11.56 6.90
CA PHE A 23 -2.81 -11.98 5.60
C PHE A 23 -3.00 -10.79 4.65
N GLY A 24 -3.69 -9.73 5.12
CA GLY A 24 -3.88 -8.49 4.36
C GLY A 24 -2.57 -7.86 3.91
N LEU A 25 -1.58 -7.80 4.81
CA LEU A 25 -0.24 -7.30 4.55
C LEU A 25 0.48 -8.10 3.46
N VAL A 26 0.47 -9.43 3.54
CA VAL A 26 1.12 -10.30 2.55
C VAL A 26 0.48 -10.12 1.17
N VAL A 27 -0.85 -10.12 1.11
CA VAL A 27 -1.59 -9.95 -0.16
C VAL A 27 -1.29 -8.57 -0.77
N CYS A 28 -1.41 -7.49 0.01
CA CYS A 28 -1.19 -6.13 -0.48
C CYS A 28 0.27 -5.88 -0.89
N THR A 29 1.24 -6.33 -0.09
CA THR A 29 2.67 -6.19 -0.39
C THR A 29 3.03 -6.95 -1.66
N THR A 30 2.52 -8.18 -1.80
CA THR A 30 2.72 -8.99 -3.01
C THR A 30 2.13 -8.30 -4.23
N ALA A 31 0.93 -7.74 -4.12
CA ALA A 31 0.31 -7.00 -5.22
C ALA A 31 1.11 -5.75 -5.62
N VAL A 32 1.59 -4.96 -4.65
CA VAL A 32 2.47 -3.81 -4.92
C VAL A 32 3.75 -4.26 -5.65
N ALA A 33 4.39 -5.33 -5.20
CA ALA A 33 5.59 -5.86 -5.86
C ALA A 33 5.31 -6.35 -7.29
N VAL A 34 4.21 -7.10 -7.49
CA VAL A 34 3.79 -7.61 -8.81
C VAL A 34 3.41 -6.49 -9.77
N VAL A 35 2.86 -5.39 -9.26
CA VAL A 35 2.48 -4.21 -10.06
C VAL A 35 3.71 -3.37 -10.45
N LEU A 36 4.61 -3.08 -9.50
CA LEU A 36 5.73 -2.17 -9.73
C LEU A 36 6.88 -2.82 -10.53
N ARG A 37 7.12 -4.13 -10.38
CA ARG A 37 8.21 -4.83 -11.10
C ARG A 37 8.07 -4.76 -12.62
N PRO A 38 6.90 -4.98 -13.25
CA PRO A 38 6.73 -4.78 -14.69
C PRO A 38 6.70 -3.30 -15.08
N ALA A 39 6.00 -2.45 -14.32
CA ALA A 39 5.82 -1.03 -14.63
C ALA A 39 7.15 -0.27 -14.71
N SER A 40 8.10 -0.64 -13.85
CA SER A 40 9.46 -0.09 -13.85
C SER A 40 10.25 -0.28 -15.14
N LYS A 41 9.94 -1.29 -15.97
CA LYS A 41 10.58 -1.47 -17.29
C LYS A 41 10.29 -0.31 -18.24
N HIS A 42 9.26 0.47 -17.94
CA HIS A 42 8.80 1.59 -18.74
C HIS A 42 9.10 2.96 -18.09
N CYS A 43 9.87 2.99 -16.99
CA CYS A 43 10.33 4.23 -16.38
C CYS A 43 11.54 4.79 -17.16
N ARG A 44 11.48 6.07 -17.56
CA ARG A 44 12.62 6.77 -18.20
C ARG A 44 13.74 7.06 -17.21
N ARG A 45 13.41 7.35 -15.94
CA ARG A 45 14.36 7.74 -14.90
C ARG A 45 14.50 6.64 -13.85
N TYR A 46 15.74 6.32 -13.48
CA TYR A 46 16.09 5.34 -12.43
C TYR A 46 15.43 3.95 -12.58
N ARG A 47 15.44 3.36 -13.78
CA ARG A 47 14.83 2.05 -14.11
C ARG A 47 15.15 0.93 -13.12
N ASN A 48 16.41 0.80 -12.72
CA ASN A 48 16.85 -0.24 -11.77
C ASN A 48 16.29 0.01 -10.36
N TYR A 49 16.13 1.27 -9.96
CA TYR A 49 15.54 1.63 -8.67
C TYR A 49 14.01 1.50 -8.70
N ALA A 50 13.37 1.79 -9.83
CA ALA A 50 11.93 1.64 -10.01
C ALA A 50 11.47 0.19 -9.81
N GLN A 51 12.26 -0.80 -10.25
CA GLN A 51 11.98 -2.24 -10.07
C GLN A 51 11.89 -2.63 -8.59
N SER A 52 12.75 -2.03 -7.78
CA SER A 52 12.86 -2.30 -6.35
C SER A 52 12.11 -1.28 -5.50
N SER A 53 11.44 -0.29 -6.10
CA SER A 53 10.79 0.82 -5.39
C SER A 53 9.67 0.39 -4.45
N TRP A 54 9.14 -0.83 -4.61
CA TRP A 54 8.20 -1.44 -3.68
C TRP A 54 8.83 -1.66 -2.29
N ILE A 55 10.15 -1.92 -2.20
CA ILE A 55 10.88 -2.11 -0.95
C ILE A 55 10.93 -0.81 -0.13
N PRO A 56 11.51 0.31 -0.61
CA PRO A 56 11.55 1.55 0.15
C PRO A 56 10.15 2.14 0.38
N LEU A 57 9.19 1.92 -0.52
CA LEU A 57 7.78 2.29 -0.28
C LEU A 57 7.22 1.55 0.94
N THR A 58 7.36 0.22 0.98
CA THR A 58 6.86 -0.62 2.08
C THR A 58 7.59 -0.30 3.38
N ALA A 59 8.92 -0.16 3.34
CA ALA A 59 9.73 0.22 4.49
C ALA A 59 9.31 1.61 5.03
N GLY A 60 9.07 2.58 4.16
CA GLY A 60 8.57 3.90 4.56
C GLY A 60 7.21 3.84 5.23
N LEU A 61 6.30 3.00 4.76
CA LEU A 61 5.00 2.79 5.42
C LEU A 61 5.15 2.16 6.81
N PHE A 62 6.08 1.21 7.00
CA PHE A 62 6.38 0.69 8.34
C PHE A 62 6.96 1.75 9.27
N VAL A 63 7.85 2.62 8.77
CA VAL A 63 8.37 3.75 9.56
C VAL A 63 7.24 4.70 9.98
N LEU A 64 6.30 4.99 9.08
CA LEU A 64 5.11 5.79 9.40
C LEU A 64 4.21 5.10 10.44
N GLN A 65 4.03 3.78 10.34
CA GLN A 65 3.28 3.02 11.34
C GLN A 65 3.95 3.06 12.71
N ILE A 66 5.26 2.85 12.78
CA ILE A 66 6.02 2.93 14.03
C ILE A 66 5.92 4.35 14.61
N GLY A 67 5.98 5.39 13.76
CA GLY A 67 5.78 6.76 14.19
C GLY A 67 4.37 7.03 14.73
N ALA A 68 3.34 6.46 14.10
CA ALA A 68 1.96 6.55 14.56
C ALA A 68 1.74 5.79 15.88
N ASP A 69 2.34 4.60 16.04
CA ASP A 69 2.32 3.83 17.29
C ASP A 69 2.96 4.64 18.43
N CYS A 70 4.18 5.16 18.22
CA CYS A 70 4.88 5.94 19.24
C CYS A 70 4.23 7.31 19.55
N GLY A 71 3.44 7.88 18.63
CA GLY A 71 2.93 9.25 18.72
C GLY A 71 1.44 9.38 19.05
N ALA A 72 0.66 8.34 18.75
CA ALA A 72 -0.80 8.35 18.89
C ALA A 72 -1.35 7.07 19.53
N ASP A 73 -0.49 6.21 20.09
CA ASP A 73 -0.84 4.89 20.65
C ASP A 73 -1.68 4.05 19.66
N ALA A 74 -1.35 4.18 18.37
CA ALA A 74 -2.03 3.50 17.27
C ALA A 74 -1.33 2.15 16.98
N GLU A 75 -1.71 1.12 17.74
CA GLU A 75 -1.10 -0.20 17.65
C GLU A 75 -1.44 -0.93 16.33
N GLY A 76 -0.50 -1.78 15.90
CA GLY A 76 -0.73 -2.78 14.85
C GLY A 76 -0.13 -2.45 13.48
N ILE A 77 -0.32 -3.36 12.53
CA ILE A 77 0.23 -3.27 11.16
C ILE A 77 -0.82 -2.88 10.12
N SER A 78 -2.03 -2.59 10.58
CA SER A 78 -3.21 -2.54 9.73
C SER A 78 -3.22 -1.33 8.79
N ALA A 79 -2.63 -0.21 9.22
CA ALA A 79 -2.49 0.97 8.38
C ALA A 79 -1.54 0.73 7.20
N VAL A 80 -0.57 -0.19 7.32
CA VAL A 80 0.38 -0.49 6.23
C VAL A 80 -0.35 -1.13 5.05
N TRP A 81 -1.14 -2.19 5.29
CA TRP A 81 -1.89 -2.83 4.20
C TRP A 81 -2.99 -1.90 3.64
N ALA A 82 -3.61 -1.08 4.49
CA ALA A 82 -4.60 -0.09 4.03
C ALA A 82 -3.96 0.96 3.11
N ALA A 83 -2.77 1.46 3.47
CA ALA A 83 -2.01 2.38 2.61
C ALA A 83 -1.55 1.73 1.31
N GLN A 84 -1.11 0.47 1.34
CA GLN A 84 -0.79 -0.26 0.11
C GLN A 84 -2.02 -0.45 -0.79
N ALA A 85 -3.20 -0.71 -0.23
CA ALA A 85 -4.45 -0.78 -0.98
C ALA A 85 -4.78 0.56 -1.64
N GLY A 86 -4.64 1.68 -0.93
CA GLY A 86 -4.81 3.03 -1.49
C GLY A 86 -3.82 3.33 -2.62
N PHE A 87 -2.56 2.94 -2.43
CA PHE A 87 -1.53 3.05 -3.45
C PHE A 87 -1.91 2.28 -4.72
N LEU A 88 -2.41 1.05 -4.58
CA LEU A 88 -2.86 0.21 -5.68
C LEU A 88 -4.11 0.77 -6.36
N ALA A 89 -5.10 1.26 -5.61
CA ALA A 89 -6.36 1.77 -6.14
C ALA A 89 -6.14 2.94 -7.12
N VAL A 90 -5.22 3.85 -6.79
CA VAL A 90 -4.85 4.98 -7.65
C VAL A 90 -3.79 4.57 -8.66
N GLY A 91 -2.73 3.90 -8.23
CA GLY A 91 -1.58 3.55 -9.08
C GLY A 91 -1.98 2.67 -10.25
N TRP A 92 -2.89 1.73 -10.02
CA TRP A 92 -3.48 0.92 -11.07
C TRP A 92 -4.12 1.75 -12.18
N ARG A 93 -4.92 2.74 -11.80
CA ARG A 93 -5.63 3.61 -12.74
C ARG A 93 -4.69 4.56 -13.48
N LEU A 94 -3.61 4.97 -12.84
CA LEU A 94 -2.62 5.87 -13.42
C LEU A 94 -1.64 5.18 -14.38
N MET A 95 -1.55 3.84 -14.38
CA MET A 95 -0.72 3.13 -15.37
C MET A 95 -1.46 2.95 -16.69
N PRO A 96 -0.85 3.24 -17.85
CA PRO A 96 -1.42 2.89 -19.16
C PRO A 96 -1.84 1.42 -19.27
N ALA A 97 -2.94 1.12 -19.97
CA ALA A 97 -3.50 -0.23 -20.06
C ALA A 97 -2.52 -1.26 -20.65
N MET A 98 -1.65 -0.83 -21.56
CA MET A 98 -0.57 -1.64 -22.14
C MET A 98 0.44 -2.15 -21.08
N TYR A 99 0.53 -1.49 -19.92
CA TYR A 99 1.43 -1.86 -18.82
C TYR A 99 0.72 -2.61 -17.68
N ARG A 100 -0.50 -3.11 -17.93
CA ARG A 100 -1.34 -3.85 -16.96
C ARG A 100 -1.43 -5.34 -17.31
N PRO A 101 -0.34 -6.12 -17.14
CA PRO A 101 -0.35 -7.54 -17.47
C PRO A 101 -1.37 -8.28 -16.58
N ARG A 102 -1.91 -9.41 -17.08
CA ARG A 102 -2.96 -10.19 -16.38
C ARG A 102 -2.63 -10.49 -14.91
N PRO A 103 -1.40 -10.90 -14.53
CA PRO A 103 -1.04 -11.12 -13.13
C PRO A 103 -1.18 -9.87 -12.26
N ALA A 104 -0.81 -8.69 -12.78
CA ALA A 104 -0.92 -7.44 -12.04
C ALA A 104 -2.39 -7.01 -11.83
N ARG A 105 -3.30 -7.31 -12.78
CA ARG A 105 -4.73 -7.05 -12.56
C ARG A 105 -5.31 -7.95 -11.50
N LEU A 106 -5.00 -9.25 -11.57
CA LEU A 106 -5.49 -10.24 -10.60
C LEU A 106 -4.96 -9.92 -9.19
N ALA A 107 -3.68 -9.59 -9.08
CA ALA A 107 -3.08 -9.20 -7.80
C ALA A 107 -3.70 -7.91 -7.24
N THR A 108 -3.94 -6.90 -8.09
CA THR A 108 -4.63 -5.67 -7.69
C THR A 108 -6.05 -5.94 -7.24
N ALA A 109 -6.81 -6.75 -7.99
CA ALA A 109 -8.19 -7.11 -7.63
C ALA A 109 -8.22 -7.86 -6.30
N ALA A 110 -7.36 -8.87 -6.11
CA ALA A 110 -7.24 -9.61 -4.86
C ALA A 110 -6.92 -8.69 -3.69
N ALA A 111 -5.91 -7.81 -3.82
CA ALA A 111 -5.54 -6.88 -2.76
C ALA A 111 -6.65 -5.89 -2.39
N LEU A 112 -7.33 -5.30 -3.39
CA LEU A 112 -8.42 -4.37 -3.12
C LEU A 112 -9.65 -5.07 -2.51
N SER A 113 -9.98 -6.29 -2.97
CA SER A 113 -11.05 -7.09 -2.38
C SER A 113 -10.71 -7.52 -0.96
N THR A 114 -9.48 -7.95 -0.69
CA THR A 114 -9.03 -8.29 0.67
C THR A 114 -9.06 -7.07 1.57
N ALA A 115 -8.52 -5.92 1.14
CA ALA A 115 -8.54 -4.70 1.93
C ALA A 115 -9.97 -4.22 2.23
N LEU A 116 -10.87 -4.30 1.26
CA LEU A 116 -12.28 -3.97 1.47
C LEU A 116 -12.92 -4.94 2.49
N GLY A 117 -12.70 -6.25 2.33
CA GLY A 117 -13.24 -7.26 3.25
C GLY A 117 -12.74 -7.07 4.68
N LEU A 118 -11.45 -6.80 4.85
CA LEU A 118 -10.85 -6.49 6.16
C LEU A 118 -11.39 -5.19 6.75
N THR A 119 -11.57 -4.16 5.93
CA THR A 119 -12.14 -2.87 6.39
C THR A 119 -13.57 -3.06 6.85
N VAL A 120 -14.39 -3.84 6.12
CA VAL A 120 -15.77 -4.16 6.52
C VAL A 120 -15.77 -4.98 7.82
N TYR A 121 -14.89 -5.97 7.94
CA TYR A 121 -14.73 -6.75 9.16
C TYR A 121 -14.40 -5.85 10.36
N TYR A 122 -13.38 -5.01 10.24
CA TYR A 122 -12.96 -4.11 11.33
C TYR A 122 -14.00 -3.03 11.66
N ALA A 123 -14.77 -2.56 10.68
CA ALA A 123 -15.90 -1.66 10.95
C ALA A 123 -17.03 -2.31 11.75
N MET A 124 -17.11 -3.65 11.75
CA MET A 124 -18.13 -4.39 12.49
C MET A 124 -17.68 -4.85 13.88
N VAL A 125 -16.37 -5.06 14.08
CA VAL A 125 -15.83 -5.69 15.30
C VAL A 125 -14.97 -4.77 16.16
N GLU A 126 -14.44 -3.69 15.60
CA GLU A 126 -13.58 -2.72 16.30
C GLU A 126 -14.25 -1.36 16.41
N ASP A 127 -13.67 -0.50 17.23
CA ASP A 127 -14.12 0.88 17.37
C ASP A 127 -14.04 1.65 16.04
N ALA A 128 -14.95 2.62 15.87
CA ALA A 128 -15.03 3.44 14.66
C ALA A 128 -13.70 4.16 14.33
N ILE A 129 -12.88 4.45 15.35
CA ILE A 129 -11.56 5.06 15.16
C ILE A 129 -10.63 4.19 14.32
N THR A 130 -10.73 2.86 14.40
CA THR A 130 -9.95 1.91 13.61
C THR A 130 -10.29 2.03 12.11
N SER A 131 -11.57 2.16 11.79
CA SER A 131 -12.01 2.38 10.40
C SER A 131 -11.56 3.73 9.86
N VAL A 132 -11.59 4.78 10.70
CA VAL A 132 -11.04 6.10 10.35
C VAL A 132 -9.54 6.00 10.07
N ALA A 133 -8.78 5.28 10.90
CA ALA A 133 -7.36 5.05 10.69
C ALA A 133 -7.08 4.34 9.36
N HIS A 134 -7.85 3.30 9.00
CA HIS A 134 -7.74 2.63 7.70
C HIS A 134 -8.05 3.58 6.53
N ALA A 135 -9.08 4.42 6.66
CA ALA A 135 -9.44 5.40 5.64
C ALA A 135 -8.34 6.45 5.44
N VAL A 136 -7.76 6.97 6.52
CA VAL A 136 -6.64 7.91 6.49
C VAL A 136 -5.42 7.26 5.85
N ALA A 137 -5.06 6.05 6.26
CA ALA A 137 -3.93 5.30 5.71
C ALA A 137 -4.12 5.01 4.21
N PHE A 138 -5.32 4.62 3.80
CA PHE A 138 -5.68 4.47 2.39
C PHE A 138 -5.49 5.79 1.61
N GLY A 139 -5.88 6.92 2.20
CA GLY A 139 -5.63 8.26 1.66
C GLY A 139 -4.14 8.57 1.48
N VAL A 140 -3.30 8.24 2.47
CA VAL A 140 -1.83 8.35 2.38
C VAL A 140 -1.31 7.53 1.20
N GLY A 141 -1.77 6.28 1.05
CA GLY A 141 -1.46 5.44 -0.10
C GLY A 141 -1.80 6.08 -1.44
N CYS A 142 -3.00 6.64 -1.56
CA CYS A 142 -3.45 7.36 -2.75
C CYS A 142 -2.56 8.56 -3.09
N ALA A 143 -2.06 9.28 -2.08
CA ALA A 143 -1.14 10.40 -2.26
C ALA A 143 0.25 9.91 -2.70
N LEU A 144 0.78 8.87 -2.05
CA LEU A 144 2.06 8.25 -2.39
C LEU A 144 2.09 7.72 -3.82
N SER A 145 0.97 7.19 -4.33
CA SER A 145 0.87 6.75 -5.73
C SER A 145 1.10 7.89 -6.73
N ARG A 146 0.51 9.07 -6.46
CA ARG A 146 0.70 10.26 -7.30
C ARG A 146 2.14 10.77 -7.21
N LEU A 147 2.72 10.76 -6.02
CA LEU A 147 4.11 11.16 -5.79
C LEU A 147 5.08 10.23 -6.53
N HIS A 148 4.88 8.91 -6.40
CA HIS A 148 5.66 7.88 -7.08
C HIS A 148 5.65 8.07 -8.59
N ARG A 149 4.47 8.29 -9.19
CA ARG A 149 4.34 8.59 -10.63
C ARG A 149 5.19 9.81 -11.04
N ARG A 150 5.15 10.90 -10.26
CA ARG A 150 5.93 12.12 -10.54
C ARG A 150 7.44 11.86 -10.49
N PHE A 151 7.90 11.11 -9.48
CA PHE A 151 9.32 10.80 -9.32
C PHE A 151 9.88 9.92 -10.44
N PHE A 152 9.10 8.93 -10.91
CA PHE A 152 9.56 7.96 -11.91
C PHE A 152 9.18 8.32 -13.36
N GLN A 153 8.48 9.44 -13.58
CA GLN A 153 8.08 9.94 -14.92
C GLN A 153 7.47 8.83 -15.79
N ILE A 154 6.46 8.15 -15.28
CA ILE A 154 5.73 7.14 -16.06
C ILE A 154 4.88 7.92 -17.08
N HIS A 155 5.33 7.95 -18.35
CA HIS A 155 4.63 8.61 -19.46
C HIS A 155 3.22 8.05 -19.61
N ASP A 156 2.26 8.93 -19.89
CA ASP A 156 1.04 8.53 -20.58
C ASP A 156 1.47 8.12 -21.99
N ALA A 157 1.06 6.93 -22.44
CA ALA A 157 1.28 6.49 -23.81
C ALA A 157 0.44 7.35 -24.77
N GLY A 158 0.87 8.58 -25.03
CA GLY A 158 0.12 9.52 -25.87
C GLY A 158 0.57 10.98 -25.86
N GLY A 159 1.82 11.31 -25.49
CA GLY A 159 2.28 12.69 -25.49
C GLY A 159 3.79 12.80 -25.62
N ASP A 160 4.30 12.55 -26.83
CA ASP A 160 5.53 13.13 -27.38
C ASP A 160 5.50 12.87 -28.89
N ASP A 161 4.45 13.35 -29.56
CA ASP A 161 4.55 13.82 -30.94
C ASP A 161 4.53 15.35 -30.84
N HIS A 162 5.57 15.99 -31.35
CA HIS A 162 5.91 17.43 -31.29
C HIS A 162 6.80 17.87 -30.12
N GLN A 163 8.11 17.68 -30.29
CA GLN A 163 9.07 18.79 -30.42
C GLN A 163 10.39 18.30 -31.02
#